data_AF-A0A2S2PEC2-F1
#
_entry.id   AF-A0A2S2PEC2-F1
#
_cell.length_a   1.000
_cell.length_b   1.000
_cell.length_c   1.000
_cell.angle_alpha   90.00
_cell.angle_beta   90.00
_cell.angle_gamma   90.00
#
_symmetry.space_group_name_H-M   'P 1'
#
loop_
_entity.id
_entity.type
_entity.pdbx_description
1 polymer ?
#
loop_
_entity_poly.entity_id
_entity_poly.type
_entity_poly.pdbx_seq_one_letter_code
_entity_poly.pdbx_strand_id
1 'polypeptide(L)'
;MSTGEQEIERIKRVKSFATVKRNAAVSNIRAVHDMALRVVKEPDLVPQFLVAVTDLDTLWTQFKLEDESVLDSLVRLQGESDNYVVDLPSEVRGLITESKAIAQKVTPKGAELIDMSFINPPLHAKPTVSQPAATSSGPPSSFSRLPEIPLPTFDGDYRYWPTFRDRFNWFKALVECRSNLTTTDKMYYLIGCLHGKAADAVRSIPISSDNYDLA
;
A
#
# COMPACT_ATOMS: atom_id res chain seq x y z
N MET A 1 28.43 39.06 17.85
CA MET A 1 28.23 38.29 16.61
C MET A 1 27.41 39.13 15.65
N SER A 2 27.85 39.23 14.40
CA SER A 2 27.08 39.86 13.32
C SER A 2 25.85 39.01 12.98
N THR A 3 24.77 39.64 12.48
CA THR A 3 23.57 38.94 12.00
C THR A 3 23.90 37.84 10.97
N GLY A 4 24.93 38.05 10.14
CA GLY A 4 25.41 37.04 9.19
C GLY A 4 26.05 35.82 9.86
N GLU A 5 26.80 36.01 10.96
CA GLU A 5 27.41 34.90 11.71
C GLU A 5 26.37 34.03 12.41
N GLN A 6 25.31 34.66 12.94
CA GLN A 6 24.20 33.95 13.57
C GLN A 6 23.42 33.10 12.55
N GLU A 7 23.22 33.61 11.34
CA GLU A 7 22.54 32.87 10.27
C GLU A 7 23.37 31.67 9.79
N ILE A 8 24.69 31.83 9.63
CA ILE A 8 25.59 30.72 9.28
C ILE A 8 25.55 29.62 10.35
N GLU A 9 25.60 29.99 11.64
CA GLU A 9 25.53 29.05 12.75
C GLU A 9 24.18 28.31 12.78
N ARG A 10 23.07 29.02 12.49
CA ARG A 10 21.74 28.41 12.36
C ARG A 10 21.70 27.37 11.25
N ILE A 11 22.25 27.68 10.08
CA ILE A 11 22.29 26.75 8.93
C ILE A 11 23.15 25.52 9.26
N LYS A 12 24.30 25.70 9.92
CA LYS A 12 25.15 24.58 10.36
C LYS A 12 24.44 23.63 11.30
N ARG A 13 23.62 24.14 12.23
CA ARG A 13 22.81 23.32 13.14
C ARG A 13 21.74 22.53 12.39
N VAL A 14 21.04 23.17 11.45
CA VAL A 14 20.06 22.49 10.59
C VAL A 14 20.73 21.38 9.78
N LYS A 15 21.87 21.67 9.13
CA LYS A 15 22.66 20.67 8.40
C LYS A 15 23.02 19.47 9.27
N SER A 16 23.55 19.73 10.47
CA SER A 16 23.95 18.68 11.40
C SER A 16 22.76 17.79 11.78
N PHE A 17 21.62 18.39 12.10
CA PHE A 17 20.42 17.67 12.49
C PHE A 17 19.85 16.82 11.34
N ALA A 18 19.74 17.42 10.15
CA ALA A 18 19.28 16.72 8.95
C ALA A 18 20.21 15.55 8.58
N THR A 19 21.53 15.75 8.71
CA THR A 19 22.52 14.69 8.46
C THR A 19 22.34 13.49 9.38
N VAL A 20 22.14 13.73 10.69
CA VAL A 20 21.92 12.65 11.67
C VAL A 20 20.66 11.86 11.33
N LYS A 21 19.55 12.54 11.02
CA LYS A 21 18.31 11.88 10.65
C LYS A 21 18.38 11.13 9.33
N ARG A 22 19.00 11.73 8.31
CA ARG A 22 19.27 11.06 7.02
C ARG A 22 20.03 9.77 7.26
N ASN A 23 21.11 9.82 8.04
CA ASN A 23 21.93 8.65 8.34
C ASN A 23 21.15 7.58 9.13
N ALA A 24 20.27 7.99 10.05
CA ALA A 24 19.39 7.06 10.77
C ALA A 24 18.40 6.36 9.82
N ALA A 25 17.79 7.09 8.88
CA ALA A 25 16.90 6.51 7.88
C ALA A 25 17.65 5.49 6.99
N VAL A 26 18.85 5.85 6.50
CA VAL A 26 19.70 4.95 5.71
C VAL A 26 20.08 3.69 6.52
N SER A 27 20.46 3.87 7.78
CA SER A 27 20.81 2.75 8.67
C SER A 27 19.63 1.79 8.85
N ASN A 28 18.42 2.31 9.04
CA ASN A 28 17.22 1.48 9.18
C ASN A 28 16.89 0.73 7.88
N ILE A 29 17.00 1.40 6.72
CA ILE A 29 16.79 0.76 5.41
C ILE A 29 17.79 -0.38 5.19
N ARG A 30 19.08 -0.16 5.52
CA ARG A 30 20.12 -1.20 5.47
C ARG A 30 19.79 -2.37 6.41
N ALA A 31 19.32 -2.11 7.63
CA ALA A 31 18.93 -3.17 8.56
C ALA A 31 17.75 -4.03 8.04
N VAL A 32 16.76 -3.41 7.40
CA VAL A 32 15.66 -4.16 6.76
C VAL A 32 16.17 -4.99 5.59
N HIS A 33 17.10 -4.44 4.79
CA HIS A 33 17.72 -5.17 3.69
C HIS A 33 18.56 -6.36 4.18
N ASP A 34 19.35 -6.19 5.23
CA ASP A 34 20.12 -7.27 5.86
C ASP A 34 19.19 -8.40 6.34
N MET A 35 18.03 -8.03 6.90
CA MET A 35 16.99 -9.00 7.25
C MET A 35 16.44 -9.72 6.01
N ALA A 36 16.19 -9.00 4.92
CA ALA A 36 15.75 -9.58 3.64
C ALA A 36 16.72 -10.67 3.14
N LEU A 37 18.03 -10.41 3.22
CA LEU A 37 19.06 -11.36 2.80
C LEU A 37 19.11 -12.61 3.70
N ARG A 38 18.82 -12.47 5.00
CA ARG A 38 18.82 -13.57 5.97
C ARG A 38 17.60 -14.47 5.86
N VAL A 39 16.45 -13.91 5.51
CA VAL A 39 15.17 -14.64 5.38
C VAL A 39 15.27 -15.82 4.40
N VAL A 40 16.17 -15.75 3.41
CA VAL A 40 16.42 -16.87 2.48
C VAL A 40 17.01 -18.09 3.18
N LYS A 41 17.79 -17.89 4.24
CA LYS A 41 18.45 -18.97 5.02
C LYS A 41 17.69 -19.30 6.30
N GLU A 42 16.96 -18.33 6.85
CA GLU A 42 16.28 -18.38 8.14
C GLU A 42 14.77 -18.08 7.92
N PRO A 43 13.94 -19.09 7.59
CA PRO A 43 12.53 -18.87 7.28
C PRO A 43 11.70 -18.36 8.47
N ASP A 44 12.18 -18.56 9.70
CA ASP A 44 11.54 -18.04 10.92
C ASP A 44 11.52 -16.50 10.98
N LEU A 45 12.40 -15.83 10.21
CA LEU A 45 12.45 -14.37 10.14
C LEU A 45 11.42 -13.78 9.17
N VAL A 46 10.76 -14.59 8.32
CA VAL A 46 9.79 -14.12 7.31
C VAL A 46 8.72 -13.20 7.93
N PRO A 47 8.04 -13.53 9.04
CA PRO A 47 6.99 -12.68 9.60
C PRO A 47 7.52 -11.32 10.05
N GLN A 48 8.69 -11.30 10.71
CA GLN A 48 9.33 -10.06 11.17
C GLN A 48 9.77 -9.19 9.98
N PHE A 49 10.31 -9.82 8.94
CA PHE A 49 10.72 -9.15 7.73
C PHE A 49 9.56 -8.54 6.96
N LEU A 50 8.44 -9.27 6.80
CA LEU A 50 7.26 -8.75 6.11
C LEU A 50 6.68 -7.51 6.79
N VAL A 51 6.72 -7.45 8.13
CA VAL A 51 6.36 -6.24 8.88
C VAL A 51 7.39 -5.13 8.62
N ALA A 52 8.68 -5.42 8.75
CA ALA A 52 9.72 -4.40 8.58
C ALA A 52 9.76 -3.80 7.16
N VAL A 53 9.39 -4.57 6.14
CA VAL A 53 9.36 -4.11 4.74
C VAL A 53 8.29 -3.05 4.48
N THR A 54 7.20 -3.02 5.28
CA THR A 54 6.14 -2.01 5.10
C THR A 54 6.62 -0.62 5.46
N ASP A 55 7.61 -0.51 6.35
CA ASP A 55 8.16 0.77 6.81
C ASP A 55 9.11 1.42 5.80
N LEU A 56 9.56 0.68 4.77
CA LEU A 56 10.53 1.17 3.79
C LEU A 56 10.03 2.39 3.00
N ASP A 57 8.73 2.50 2.72
CA ASP A 57 8.19 3.67 2.01
C ASP A 57 8.23 4.94 2.89
N THR A 58 7.97 4.78 4.18
CA THR A 58 8.08 5.87 5.16
C THR A 58 9.54 6.27 5.35
N LEU A 59 10.44 5.30 5.52
CA LEU A 59 11.87 5.55 5.65
C LEU A 59 12.46 6.21 4.39
N TRP A 60 12.02 5.81 3.19
CA TRP A 60 12.40 6.47 1.94
C TRP A 60 11.96 7.92 1.88
N THR A 61 10.73 8.20 2.33
CA THR A 61 10.20 9.57 2.36
C THR A 61 10.98 10.44 3.34
N GLN A 62 11.27 9.91 4.53
CA GLN A 62 12.12 10.58 5.52
C GLN A 62 13.53 10.82 4.99
N PHE A 63 14.15 9.82 4.36
CA PHE A 63 15.47 9.96 3.75
C PHE A 63 15.49 11.10 2.72
N LYS A 64 14.54 11.14 1.78
CA LYS A 64 14.50 12.19 0.76
C LYS A 64 14.35 13.59 1.35
N LEU A 65 13.46 13.75 2.33
CA LEU A 65 13.22 15.03 2.99
C LEU A 65 14.50 15.55 3.68
N GLU A 66 15.17 14.68 4.43
CA GLU A 66 16.35 15.06 5.19
C GLU A 66 17.56 15.25 4.26
N ASP A 67 17.68 14.48 3.19
CA ASP A 67 18.72 14.66 2.18
C ASP A 67 18.57 15.97 1.39
N GLU A 68 17.33 16.38 1.06
CA GLU A 68 17.03 17.70 0.50
C GLU A 68 17.38 18.82 1.49
N SER A 69 17.10 18.66 2.78
CA SER A 69 17.47 19.63 3.80
C SER A 69 18.99 19.77 3.97
N VAL A 70 19.73 18.66 3.85
CA VAL A 70 21.19 18.67 3.81
C VAL A 70 21.67 19.43 2.58
N LEU A 71 21.12 19.14 1.40
CA LEU A 71 21.48 19.80 0.15
C LEU A 71 21.21 21.31 0.20
N ASP A 72 20.04 21.75 0.65
CA ASP A 72 19.72 23.18 0.85
C ASP A 72 20.74 23.86 1.78
N SER A 73 21.06 23.19 2.89
CA SER A 73 22.04 23.73 3.85
C SER A 73 23.44 23.85 3.25
N LEU A 74 23.88 22.88 2.44
CA LEU A 74 25.18 22.91 1.76
C LEU A 74 25.23 24.01 0.69
N VAL A 75 24.16 24.20 -0.07
CA VAL A 75 24.08 25.27 -1.09
C VAL A 75 24.16 26.66 -0.43
N ARG A 76 23.52 26.83 0.74
CA ARG A 76 23.55 28.09 1.50
C ARG A 76 24.88 28.36 2.19
N LEU A 77 25.61 27.30 2.58
CA LEU A 77 26.97 27.38 3.11
C LEU A 77 27.95 27.34 1.93
N GLN A 78 28.23 28.51 1.35
CA GLN A 78 29.16 28.65 0.22
C GLN A 78 30.45 27.83 0.41
N GLY A 79 30.78 26.96 -0.55
CA GLY A 79 32.01 26.16 -0.56
C GLY A 79 31.90 24.77 0.07
N GLU A 80 30.73 24.34 0.55
CA GLU A 80 30.54 22.99 1.09
C GLU A 80 29.80 22.02 0.13
N SER A 81 29.39 22.47 -1.05
CA SER A 81 28.64 21.68 -2.03
C SER A 81 29.31 20.36 -2.42
N ASP A 82 30.64 20.32 -2.40
CA ASP A 82 31.44 19.13 -2.71
C ASP A 82 31.28 18.00 -1.69
N ASN A 83 30.70 18.28 -0.52
CA ASN A 83 30.46 17.27 0.54
C ASN A 83 29.16 16.48 0.33
N TYR A 84 28.38 16.75 -0.72
CA TYR A 84 27.16 16.02 -1.02
C TYR A 84 27.46 14.66 -1.68
N VAL A 85 26.86 13.60 -1.18
CA VAL A 85 27.05 12.23 -1.70
C VAL A 85 25.98 11.93 -2.74
N VAL A 86 26.32 12.11 -4.01
CA VAL A 86 25.40 11.99 -5.16
C VAL A 86 24.85 10.58 -5.36
N ASP A 87 25.62 9.55 -5.00
CA ASP A 87 25.24 8.15 -5.23
C ASP A 87 24.38 7.56 -4.09
N LEU A 88 24.26 8.25 -2.96
CA LEU A 88 23.53 7.72 -1.81
C LEU A 88 22.03 7.48 -2.10
N PRO A 89 21.29 8.38 -2.80
CA PRO A 89 19.89 8.13 -3.13
C PRO A 89 19.68 6.90 -4.02
N SER A 90 20.58 6.63 -4.96
CA SER A 90 20.47 5.48 -5.86
C SER A 90 20.78 4.17 -5.13
N GLU A 91 21.80 4.16 -4.26
CA GLU A 91 22.11 3.04 -3.36
C GLU A 91 20.88 2.67 -2.51
N VAL A 92 20.33 3.65 -1.77
CA VAL A 92 19.19 3.44 -0.87
C VAL A 92 17.96 2.94 -1.64
N ARG A 93 17.73 3.45 -2.86
CA ARG A 93 16.65 3.00 -3.73
C ARG A 93 16.85 1.54 -4.19
N GLY A 94 18.09 1.13 -4.46
CA GLY A 94 18.44 -0.24 -4.77
C GLY A 94 18.08 -1.19 -3.63
N LEU A 95 18.52 -0.87 -2.40
CA LEU A 95 18.23 -1.65 -1.20
C LEU A 95 16.72 -1.85 -0.98
N ILE A 96 15.93 -0.80 -1.15
CA ILE A 96 14.47 -0.87 -1.02
C ILE A 96 13.87 -1.79 -2.09
N THR A 97 14.29 -1.63 -3.35
CA THR A 97 13.77 -2.42 -4.48
C THR A 97 14.04 -3.90 -4.26
N GLU A 98 15.27 -4.25 -3.89
CA GLU A 98 15.67 -5.64 -3.61
C GLU A 98 14.89 -6.22 -2.43
N SER A 99 14.76 -5.48 -1.33
CA SER A 99 14.01 -5.91 -0.15
C SER A 99 12.54 -6.17 -0.50
N LYS A 100 11.90 -5.27 -1.25
CA LYS A 100 10.50 -5.46 -1.70
C LYS A 100 10.34 -6.65 -2.65
N ALA A 101 11.31 -6.89 -3.53
CA ALA A 101 11.30 -8.04 -4.42
C ALA A 101 11.42 -9.36 -3.63
N ILE A 102 12.23 -9.40 -2.57
CA ILE A 102 12.34 -10.56 -1.68
C ILE A 102 11.01 -10.75 -0.92
N ALA A 103 10.43 -9.69 -0.38
CA ALA A 103 9.12 -9.75 0.29
C ALA A 103 8.06 -10.39 -0.60
N GLN A 104 7.97 -9.97 -1.87
CA GLN A 104 7.02 -10.55 -2.83
C GLN A 104 7.22 -12.06 -3.03
N LYS A 105 8.47 -12.55 -2.97
CA LYS A 105 8.78 -13.99 -3.12
C LYS A 105 8.44 -14.80 -1.88
N VAL A 106 8.62 -14.24 -0.69
CA VAL A 106 8.42 -14.95 0.59
C VAL A 106 7.02 -14.76 1.17
N THR A 107 6.25 -13.79 0.67
CA THR A 107 4.83 -13.65 1.02
C THR A 107 4.09 -14.94 0.65
N PRO A 108 3.49 -15.65 1.62
CA PRO A 108 2.73 -16.83 1.32
C PRO A 108 1.55 -16.44 0.42
N LYS A 109 1.49 -17.01 -0.78
CA LYS A 109 0.32 -16.92 -1.64
C LYS A 109 -0.81 -17.70 -0.97
N GLY A 110 -1.57 -17.03 -0.11
CA GLY A 110 -2.68 -17.61 0.68
C GLY A 110 -3.86 -18.15 -0.13
N ALA A 111 -3.68 -18.50 -1.41
CA ALA A 111 -4.73 -18.94 -2.32
C ALA A 111 -4.57 -20.38 -2.85
N GLU A 112 -3.47 -21.10 -2.57
CA GLU A 112 -3.28 -22.47 -3.09
C GLU A 112 -3.73 -23.60 -2.12
N LEU A 113 -4.17 -23.27 -0.90
CA LEU A 113 -4.46 -24.28 0.15
C LEU A 113 -5.92 -24.36 0.62
N ILE A 114 -6.85 -23.60 0.04
CA ILE A 114 -8.27 -23.81 0.33
C ILE A 114 -8.80 -24.86 -0.65
N ASP A 115 -8.78 -26.13 -0.22
CA ASP A 115 -9.25 -27.26 -1.04
C ASP A 115 -10.70 -27.04 -1.51
N MET A 116 -11.64 -26.43 -0.80
CA MET A 116 -13.03 -26.18 -1.27
C MET A 116 -13.82 -27.37 -1.85
N SER A 117 -13.26 -28.59 -1.93
CA SER A 117 -14.00 -29.82 -2.23
C SER A 117 -15.11 -30.09 -1.20
N PHE A 118 -15.07 -29.45 -0.04
CA PHE A 118 -16.10 -29.50 1.01
C PHE A 118 -17.41 -28.76 0.66
N ILE A 119 -17.46 -27.92 -0.37
CA ILE A 119 -18.69 -27.16 -0.70
C ILE A 119 -19.63 -27.93 -1.64
N ASN A 120 -19.17 -29.02 -2.28
CA ASN A 120 -20.04 -29.87 -3.09
C ASN A 120 -20.31 -31.21 -2.38
N PRO A 121 -21.49 -31.42 -1.76
CA PRO A 121 -21.91 -32.77 -1.45
C PRO A 121 -22.12 -33.54 -2.77
N PRO A 122 -21.61 -34.79 -2.91
CA PRO A 122 -21.85 -35.58 -4.11
C PRO A 122 -23.31 -36.02 -4.15
N LEU A 123 -24.12 -35.31 -4.94
CA LEU A 123 -25.47 -35.75 -5.27
C LEU A 123 -25.39 -36.87 -6.31
N HIS A 124 -25.60 -38.09 -5.82
CA HIS A 124 -26.15 -39.29 -6.48
C HIS A 124 -25.99 -39.46 -8.00
N ALA A 125 -25.32 -40.56 -8.34
CA ALA A 125 -25.23 -41.17 -9.66
C ALA A 125 -26.60 -41.51 -10.30
N LYS A 126 -26.68 -41.39 -11.64
CA LYS A 126 -27.06 -42.47 -12.60
C LYS A 126 -27.04 -41.99 -14.08
N PRO A 127 -27.05 -42.89 -15.10
CA PRO A 127 -26.01 -42.87 -16.14
C PRO A 127 -26.52 -42.78 -17.61
N THR A 128 -25.52 -42.62 -18.51
CA THR A 128 -25.42 -43.13 -19.91
C THR A 128 -26.05 -42.36 -21.10
N VAL A 129 -25.21 -42.21 -22.15
CA VAL A 129 -25.44 -42.29 -23.62
C VAL A 129 -25.27 -40.99 -24.47
N SER A 130 -24.18 -41.00 -25.27
CA SER A 130 -23.92 -40.54 -26.66
C SER A 130 -24.05 -39.07 -27.16
N GLN A 131 -22.97 -38.68 -27.88
CA GLN A 131 -22.66 -37.57 -28.84
C GLN A 131 -23.74 -37.20 -29.90
N PRO A 132 -23.55 -36.20 -30.82
CA PRO A 132 -22.53 -35.10 -30.95
C PRO A 132 -23.05 -33.69 -31.39
N ALA A 133 -22.16 -32.68 -31.31
CA ALA A 133 -21.95 -31.43 -32.09
C ALA A 133 -23.12 -30.49 -32.51
N ALA A 134 -23.05 -29.22 -32.07
CA ALA A 134 -23.37 -28.04 -32.88
C ALA A 134 -22.71 -26.75 -32.33
N THR A 135 -22.08 -26.00 -33.24
CA THR A 135 -21.49 -24.67 -33.08
C THR A 135 -22.55 -23.58 -32.85
N SER A 136 -22.32 -22.69 -31.87
CA SER A 136 -22.77 -21.30 -31.97
C SER A 136 -21.81 -20.35 -31.25
N SER A 137 -21.37 -19.36 -32.01
CA SER A 137 -20.50 -18.26 -31.66
C SER A 137 -21.21 -17.21 -30.80
N GLY A 138 -20.66 -16.93 -29.63
CA GLY A 138 -20.95 -15.73 -28.85
C GLY A 138 -19.71 -15.39 -28.01
N PRO A 139 -19.26 -14.12 -27.93
CA PRO A 139 -18.04 -13.79 -27.21
C PRO A 139 -18.27 -14.05 -25.72
N PRO A 140 -17.37 -14.75 -25.01
CA PRO A 140 -17.40 -14.69 -23.56
C PRO A 140 -17.06 -13.26 -23.17
N SER A 141 -18.05 -12.56 -22.61
CA SER A 141 -17.83 -11.31 -21.88
C SER A 141 -16.83 -11.59 -20.78
N SER A 142 -15.56 -11.28 -21.06
CA SER A 142 -14.50 -11.20 -20.07
C SER A 142 -14.80 -10.00 -19.18
N PHE A 143 -15.78 -10.15 -18.28
CA PHE A 143 -15.81 -9.34 -17.08
C PHE A 143 -14.64 -9.81 -16.24
N SER A 144 -13.55 -9.08 -16.42
CA SER A 144 -12.33 -9.10 -15.64
C SER A 144 -12.68 -9.25 -14.16
N ARG A 145 -12.59 -10.48 -13.65
CA ARG A 145 -12.46 -10.75 -12.23
C ARG A 145 -11.19 -10.03 -11.79
N LEU A 146 -11.33 -8.81 -11.28
CA LEU A 146 -10.24 -8.16 -10.60
C LEU A 146 -10.17 -8.64 -9.15
N PRO A 147 -8.95 -8.73 -8.60
CA PRO A 147 -8.70 -9.25 -7.27
C PRO A 147 -9.44 -8.39 -6.26
N GLU A 148 -10.09 -9.08 -5.34
CA GLU A 148 -10.81 -8.55 -4.20
C GLU A 148 -9.84 -7.68 -3.38
N ILE A 149 -9.83 -6.37 -3.67
CA ILE A 149 -9.18 -5.38 -2.82
C ILE A 149 -9.94 -5.46 -1.50
N PRO A 150 -9.32 -5.82 -0.36
CA PRO A 150 -10.04 -5.95 0.89
C PRO A 150 -10.65 -4.60 1.22
N LEU A 151 -11.96 -4.54 1.06
CA LEU A 151 -12.76 -3.35 1.31
C LEU A 151 -12.57 -2.99 2.79
N PRO A 152 -12.22 -1.74 3.12
CA PRO A 152 -12.00 -1.34 4.50
C PRO A 152 -13.29 -1.51 5.28
N THR A 153 -13.31 -2.39 6.26
CA THR A 153 -14.47 -2.63 7.11
C THR A 153 -14.58 -1.55 8.18
N PHE A 154 -15.78 -0.99 8.35
CA PHE A 154 -16.07 -0.03 9.42
C PHE A 154 -17.22 -0.54 10.28
N ASP A 155 -16.93 -0.79 11.56
CA ASP A 155 -17.87 -1.37 12.53
C ASP A 155 -18.73 -0.33 13.28
N GLY A 156 -18.53 0.97 13.01
CA GLY A 156 -19.26 2.07 13.66
C GLY A 156 -18.56 2.72 14.85
N ASP A 157 -17.27 2.45 15.08
CA ASP A 157 -16.49 3.11 16.14
C ASP A 157 -15.97 4.48 15.64
N TYR A 158 -16.47 5.55 16.27
CA TYR A 158 -16.18 6.95 15.88
C TYR A 158 -14.68 7.27 15.83
N ARG A 159 -13.84 6.55 16.58
CA ARG A 159 -12.38 6.78 16.62
C ARG A 159 -11.69 6.42 15.31
N TYR A 160 -12.25 5.48 14.56
CA TYR A 160 -11.72 5.04 13.27
C TYR A 160 -12.40 5.72 12.08
N TRP A 161 -13.37 6.61 12.33
CA TRP A 161 -14.08 7.36 11.30
C TRP A 161 -13.14 8.20 10.41
N PRO A 162 -12.14 8.95 10.93
CA PRO A 162 -11.21 9.71 10.08
C PRO A 162 -10.41 8.79 9.15
N THR A 163 -9.91 7.67 9.68
CA THR A 163 -9.14 6.68 8.90
C THR A 163 -10.00 5.98 7.86
N PHE A 164 -11.25 5.68 8.18
CA PHE A 164 -12.22 5.13 7.23
C PHE A 164 -12.52 6.14 6.12
N ARG A 165 -12.77 7.40 6.46
CA ARG A 165 -13.03 8.48 5.50
C ARG A 165 -11.88 8.68 4.54
N ASP A 166 -10.63 8.67 5.02
CA ASP A 166 -9.45 8.82 4.17
C ASP A 166 -9.28 7.63 3.22
N ARG A 167 -9.49 6.40 3.72
CA ARG A 167 -9.47 5.18 2.89
C ARG A 167 -10.61 5.16 1.87
N PHE A 168 -11.79 5.63 2.27
CA PHE A 168 -12.95 5.74 1.39
C PHE A 168 -12.75 6.82 0.32
N ASN A 169 -12.15 7.95 0.66
CA ASN A 169 -11.83 9.01 -0.29
C ASN A 169 -10.78 8.54 -1.32
N TRP A 170 -9.75 7.82 -0.86
CA TRP A 170 -8.79 7.17 -1.76
C TRP A 170 -9.47 6.13 -2.67
N PHE A 171 -10.41 5.34 -2.12
CA PHE A 171 -11.20 4.39 -2.91
C PHE A 171 -12.11 5.09 -3.92
N LYS A 172 -12.77 6.19 -3.55
CA LYS A 172 -13.57 7.04 -4.44
C LYS A 172 -12.70 7.57 -5.59
N ALA A 173 -11.51 8.07 -5.32
CA ALA A 173 -10.56 8.51 -6.34
C ALA A 173 -10.11 7.36 -7.26
N LEU A 174 -9.86 6.18 -6.70
CA LEU A 174 -9.51 4.97 -7.46
C LEU A 174 -10.66 4.48 -8.35
N VAL A 175 -11.89 4.60 -7.87
CA VAL A 175 -13.12 4.19 -8.56
C VAL A 175 -13.58 5.23 -9.58
N GLU A 176 -13.35 6.52 -9.35
CA GLU A 176 -13.57 7.60 -10.32
C GLU A 176 -12.63 7.51 -11.52
N CYS A 177 -11.41 6.99 -11.34
CA CYS A 177 -10.49 6.67 -12.42
C CYS A 177 -11.03 5.54 -13.34
N ARG A 178 -12.05 4.78 -12.89
CA ARG A 178 -12.71 3.73 -13.68
C ARG A 178 -14.10 4.18 -14.13
N SER A 179 -14.17 4.67 -15.36
CA SER A 179 -15.39 5.13 -16.04
C SER A 179 -16.44 4.05 -16.34
N ASN A 180 -16.27 2.81 -15.88
CA ASN A 180 -17.09 1.65 -16.22
C ASN A 180 -18.01 1.18 -15.07
N LEU A 181 -18.09 1.93 -13.97
CA LEU A 181 -18.93 1.58 -12.81
C LEU A 181 -20.06 2.59 -12.67
N THR A 182 -21.29 2.10 -12.74
CA THR A 182 -22.51 2.87 -12.50
C THR A 182 -22.57 3.34 -11.04
N THR A 183 -23.10 4.54 -10.79
CA THR A 183 -23.20 5.15 -9.45
C THR A 183 -23.85 4.21 -8.43
N THR A 184 -24.82 3.41 -8.88
CA THR A 184 -25.49 2.37 -8.08
C THR A 184 -24.53 1.27 -7.61
N ASP A 185 -23.63 0.80 -8.47
CA ASP A 185 -22.63 -0.22 -8.10
C ASP A 185 -21.66 0.32 -7.07
N LYS A 186 -21.24 1.59 -7.20
CA LYS A 186 -20.37 2.26 -6.22
C LYS A 186 -21.02 2.33 -4.84
N MET A 187 -22.33 2.54 -4.79
CA MET A 187 -23.10 2.55 -3.54
C MET A 187 -23.24 1.14 -2.94
N TYR A 188 -23.41 0.10 -3.77
CA TYR A 188 -23.35 -1.28 -3.31
C TYR A 188 -21.99 -1.66 -2.71
N TYR A 189 -20.89 -1.19 -3.32
CA TYR A 189 -19.54 -1.39 -2.76
C TYR A 189 -19.36 -0.66 -1.42
N LEU A 190 -19.87 0.58 -1.30
CA LEU A 190 -19.85 1.33 -0.04
C LEU A 190 -20.61 0.59 1.07
N ILE A 191 -21.80 0.07 0.78
CA ILE A 191 -22.59 -0.70 1.76
C ILE A 191 -21.85 -1.98 2.16
N GLY A 192 -21.18 -2.66 1.22
CA GLY A 192 -20.36 -3.84 1.50
C GLY A 192 -19.14 -3.57 2.39
N CYS A 193 -18.69 -2.31 2.49
CA CYS A 193 -17.62 -1.90 3.41
C CYS A 193 -18.12 -1.70 4.86
N LEU A 194 -19.42 -1.53 5.07
CA LEU A 194 -19.98 -1.21 6.39
C LEU A 194 -20.40 -2.49 7.11
N HIS A 195 -19.98 -2.64 8.36
CA HIS A 195 -20.29 -3.81 9.18
C HIS A 195 -20.86 -3.36 10.54
N GLY A 196 -21.57 -4.26 11.24
CA GLY A 196 -22.11 -3.99 12.57
C GLY A 196 -23.06 -2.78 12.64
N LYS A 197 -22.81 -1.88 13.60
CA LYS A 197 -23.70 -0.74 13.89
C LYS A 197 -23.73 0.30 12.76
N ALA A 198 -22.67 0.38 11.95
CA ALA A 198 -22.63 1.28 10.80
C ALA A 198 -23.49 0.78 9.64
N ALA A 199 -23.54 -0.54 9.42
CA ALA A 199 -24.42 -1.15 8.41
C ALA A 199 -25.90 -0.92 8.75
N ASP A 200 -26.28 -1.07 10.02
CA ASP A 200 -27.66 -0.83 10.49
C ASP A 200 -28.10 0.64 10.34
N ALA A 201 -27.17 1.60 10.53
CA ALA A 201 -27.44 3.01 10.34
C ALA A 201 -27.69 3.40 8.87
N VAL A 202 -26.97 2.77 7.94
CA VAL A 202 -27.08 3.03 6.50
C VAL A 202 -28.21 2.23 5.85
N ARG A 203 -28.71 1.18 6.50
CA ARG A 203 -29.85 0.36 6.03
C ARG A 203 -31.16 1.13 5.86
N SER A 204 -31.30 2.28 6.53
CA SER A 204 -32.48 3.15 6.43
C SER A 204 -32.39 4.19 5.29
N ILE A 205 -31.25 4.28 4.60
CA ILE A 205 -31.04 5.26 3.53
C ILE A 205 -31.36 4.60 2.19
N PRO A 206 -32.33 5.12 1.41
CA PRO A 206 -32.69 4.52 0.12
C PRO A 206 -31.52 4.64 -0.86
N ILE A 207 -31.22 3.54 -1.56
CA ILE A 207 -30.18 3.48 -2.58
C ILE A 207 -30.64 4.30 -3.79
N SER A 208 -30.18 5.55 -3.88
CA SER A 208 -30.45 6.44 -5.01
C SER A 208 -29.20 7.23 -5.38
N SER A 209 -29.06 7.52 -6.68
CA SER A 209 -27.93 8.24 -7.30
C SER A 209 -27.56 9.53 -6.55
N ASP A 210 -28.55 10.20 -5.98
CA ASP A 210 -28.40 11.50 -5.31
C ASP A 210 -27.68 11.40 -3.95
N ASN A 211 -27.59 10.22 -3.36
CA ASN A 211 -27.02 10.04 -2.02
C ASN A 211 -25.52 9.71 -2.03
N TYR A 212 -24.91 9.48 -3.20
CA TYR A 212 -23.46 9.29 -3.33
C TYR A 212 -22.69 10.61 -3.28
N ASP A 213 -23.30 11.70 -3.74
CA ASP A 213 -22.69 13.04 -3.69
C ASP A 213 -22.79 13.67 -2.29
N LEU A 214 -23.69 13.17 -1.44
CA LEU A 214 -23.88 13.64 -0.07
C LEU A 214 -23.03 12.89 0.99
N ALA A 215 -22.47 11.72 0.63
CA ALA A 215 -21.67 10.84 1.50
C ALA A 215 -20.16 11.10 1.36
#